data_AF-A0AAU9T728-F1
#
_entry.id   AF-A0AAU9T728-F1
#
_cell.length_a   1.000
_cell.length_b   1.000
_cell.length_c   1.000
_cell.angle_alpha   90.00
_cell.angle_beta   90.00
_cell.angle_gamma   90.00
#
_symmetry.space_group_name_H-M   'P 1'
#
loop_
_entity.id
_entity.type
_entity.pdbx_description
1 polymer ?
#
loop_
_entity_poly.entity_id
_entity_poly.type
_entity_poly.pdbx_seq_one_letter_code
_entity_poly.pdbx_strand_id
1 'polypeptide(L)'
;MEIVRIVKSPYFITYCLLLIICWLLSHHPSCDPCMSTIRGTQFSHIQQESSSDLSSLVKGVATDDRTVIITMVDQEWAKPESLLDLFLESFGIGERTKHLLNHLIVVALDDQALRYCLRVHPHCYLHRDSRRKFESTSPDGLVAGWRKKSLVKEILELGYNMMFTEADVMWLRNPLMHCHPLNLVSVACGFSSSDHHQQQQHQHATAENTGGFFYVQSDDTTINMFQILDLERVHYLKLLLQDRKDMTLRWRIPSQQCKGFSLL
;
A
#
# COMPACT_ATOMS: atom_id res chain seq x y z
N MET A 1 -76.95 4.45 -28.36
CA MET A 1 -76.27 3.84 -27.19
C MET A 1 -75.04 3.13 -27.74
N GLU A 2 -73.93 3.86 -27.90
CA GLU A 2 -72.71 3.28 -28.48
C GLU A 2 -71.89 2.59 -27.40
N ILE A 3 -71.65 1.30 -27.60
CA ILE A 3 -70.82 0.48 -26.72
C ILE A 3 -69.37 0.71 -27.12
N VAL A 4 -68.65 1.52 -26.32
CA VAL A 4 -67.21 1.73 -26.46
C VAL A 4 -66.49 0.41 -26.17
N ARG A 5 -66.01 -0.25 -27.23
CA ARG A 5 -65.10 -1.39 -27.11
C ARG A 5 -63.73 -0.89 -26.64
N ILE A 6 -63.46 -1.08 -25.36
CA ILE A 6 -62.14 -0.89 -24.76
C ILE A 6 -61.22 -1.98 -25.33
N VAL A 7 -60.43 -1.62 -26.35
CA VAL A 7 -59.34 -2.46 -26.85
C VAL A 7 -58.26 -2.47 -25.76
N LYS A 8 -58.24 -3.54 -24.96
CA LYS A 8 -57.15 -3.84 -24.03
C LYS A 8 -55.90 -4.17 -24.84
N SER A 9 -55.14 -3.15 -25.20
CA SER A 9 -53.78 -3.33 -25.72
C SER A 9 -52.94 -3.97 -24.61
N PRO A 10 -52.41 -5.20 -24.78
CA PRO A 10 -51.63 -5.88 -23.74
C PRO A 10 -50.38 -5.07 -23.36
N TYR A 11 -49.90 -4.23 -24.28
CA TYR A 11 -48.77 -3.31 -24.09
C TYR A 11 -49.08 -2.15 -23.14
N PHE A 12 -50.34 -1.75 -23.02
CA PHE A 12 -50.72 -0.69 -22.09
C PHE A 12 -50.66 -1.18 -20.64
N ILE A 13 -51.10 -2.42 -20.41
CA ILE A 13 -51.06 -3.04 -19.09
C ILE A 13 -49.61 -3.29 -18.66
N THR A 14 -48.75 -3.78 -19.56
CA THR A 14 -47.33 -3.98 -19.24
C THR A 14 -46.61 -2.67 -18.95
N TYR A 15 -46.90 -1.60 -19.70
CA TYR A 15 -46.34 -0.28 -19.43
C TYR A 15 -46.78 0.28 -18.07
N CYS A 16 -48.07 0.14 -17.74
CA CYS A 16 -48.59 0.55 -16.42
C CYS A 16 -47.93 -0.23 -15.27
N LEU A 17 -47.73 -1.54 -15.43
CA LEU A 17 -47.05 -2.37 -14.42
C LEU A 17 -45.58 -1.98 -14.25
N LEU A 18 -44.86 -1.68 -15.34
CA LEU A 18 -43.47 -1.20 -15.27
C LEU A 18 -43.37 0.14 -14.55
N LEU A 19 -44.29 1.07 -14.80
CA LEU A 19 -44.33 2.35 -14.09
C LEU A 19 -44.60 2.19 -12.59
N ILE A 20 -45.49 1.26 -12.21
CA ILE A 20 -45.76 0.96 -10.80
C ILE A 20 -44.54 0.33 -10.13
N ILE A 21 -43.83 -0.58 -10.80
CA ILE A 21 -42.59 -1.18 -10.28
C ILE A 21 -41.50 -0.11 -10.11
N CYS A 22 -41.30 0.78 -11.09
CA CYS A 22 -40.37 1.90 -10.98
C CYS A 22 -40.74 2.83 -9.81
N TRP A 23 -42.02 3.12 -9.62
CA TRP A 23 -42.51 3.94 -8.50
C TRP A 23 -42.28 3.26 -7.14
N LEU A 24 -42.53 1.95 -7.04
CA LEU A 24 -42.27 1.17 -5.83
C LEU A 24 -40.76 1.07 -5.51
N LEU A 25 -39.90 0.95 -6.53
CA LEU A 25 -38.45 0.94 -6.36
C LEU A 25 -37.91 2.32 -5.96
N SER A 26 -38.52 3.40 -6.43
CA SER A 26 -38.17 4.77 -6.05
C SER A 26 -38.81 5.25 -4.75
N HIS A 27 -39.69 4.45 -4.13
CA HIS A 27 -40.24 4.68 -2.80
C HIS A 27 -39.83 3.58 -1.79
N HIS A 28 -38.90 2.69 -2.16
CA HIS A 28 -38.33 1.72 -1.24
C HIS A 28 -37.38 2.43 -0.26
N PRO A 29 -37.59 2.32 1.06
CA PRO A 29 -36.83 3.07 2.08
C PRO A 29 -35.39 2.57 2.31
N SER A 30 -34.73 2.03 1.28
CA SER A 30 -33.35 1.53 1.36
C SER A 30 -32.38 2.24 0.42
N CYS A 31 -32.84 3.25 -0.34
CA CYS A 31 -31.98 4.12 -1.14
C CYS A 31 -32.46 5.57 -1.05
N ASP A 32 -32.35 6.18 0.13
CA ASP A 32 -32.14 7.63 0.19
C ASP A 32 -30.62 7.90 0.11
N PRO A 33 -30.16 8.81 -0.75
CA PRO A 33 -28.81 9.33 -0.62
C PRO A 33 -28.73 10.13 0.68
N CYS A 34 -27.83 9.75 1.58
CA CYS A 34 -27.47 10.56 2.73
C CYS A 34 -26.75 11.83 2.26
N MET A 35 -27.53 12.80 1.81
CA MET A 35 -27.12 14.18 1.57
C MET A 35 -28.12 15.09 2.26
N SER A 36 -27.90 15.34 3.55
CA SER A 36 -27.88 16.69 4.10
C SER A 36 -27.80 16.65 5.63
N THR A 37 -26.75 17.29 6.16
CA THR A 37 -26.72 18.15 7.35
C THR A 37 -25.42 17.94 8.12
N ILE A 38 -24.33 18.53 7.63
CA ILE A 38 -23.41 19.24 8.53
C ILE A 38 -23.29 20.67 8.03
N ARG A 39 -23.96 21.54 8.77
CA ARG A 39 -23.81 22.99 8.80
C ARG A 39 -22.39 23.29 9.30
N GLY A 40 -21.59 23.94 8.47
CA GLY A 40 -20.44 24.75 8.88
C GLY A 40 -19.38 24.11 9.79
N THR A 41 -18.35 23.57 9.17
CA THR A 41 -16.99 24.01 9.47
C THR A 41 -16.36 24.39 8.14
N GLN A 42 -15.78 25.59 8.06
CA GLN A 42 -14.86 25.91 6.97
C GLN A 42 -13.91 24.74 6.85
N PHE A 43 -13.85 24.11 5.67
CA PHE A 43 -12.70 23.31 5.30
C PHE A 43 -11.57 24.32 5.15
N SER A 44 -10.96 24.70 6.27
CA SER A 44 -9.65 25.31 6.29
C SER A 44 -8.82 24.37 5.45
N HIS A 45 -8.40 24.87 4.29
CA HIS A 45 -7.40 24.27 3.44
C HIS A 45 -6.24 23.91 4.36
N ILE A 46 -6.18 22.67 4.85
CA ILE A 46 -5.02 22.17 5.58
C ILE A 46 -3.96 22.04 4.49
N GLN A 47 -3.29 23.15 4.21
CA GLN A 47 -1.92 23.15 3.78
C GLN A 47 -1.16 22.44 4.89
N GLN A 48 -1.11 21.11 4.80
CA GLN A 48 -0.31 20.30 5.70
C GLN A 48 1.13 20.67 5.41
N GLU A 49 1.69 21.54 6.25
CA GLU A 49 3.07 21.96 6.21
C GLU A 49 3.97 20.74 6.39
N SER A 50 4.96 20.67 5.52
CA SER A 50 5.72 19.48 5.13
C SER A 50 6.78 19.02 6.13
N SER A 51 6.51 19.08 7.43
CA SER A 51 7.41 18.51 8.44
C SER A 51 6.74 18.14 9.78
N SER A 52 5.47 18.51 10.00
CA SER A 52 4.83 18.37 11.31
C SER A 52 3.93 17.14 11.49
N ASP A 53 3.97 16.09 10.65
CA ASP A 53 2.94 15.03 10.77
C ASP A 53 3.33 13.54 10.58
N LEU A 54 4.54 13.18 10.11
CA LEU A 54 4.91 11.75 10.10
C LEU A 54 5.19 11.23 11.52
N SER A 55 5.91 12.03 12.33
CA SER A 55 6.28 11.65 13.69
C SER A 55 5.06 11.44 14.60
N SER A 56 4.08 12.35 14.54
CA SER A 56 2.80 12.23 15.26
C SER A 56 2.00 11.03 14.77
N LEU A 57 1.90 10.84 13.45
CA LEU A 57 1.17 9.72 12.87
C LEU A 57 1.78 8.38 13.29
N VAL A 58 3.09 8.20 13.10
CA VAL A 58 3.83 6.98 13.50
C VAL A 58 3.65 6.73 15.00
N LYS A 59 3.75 7.77 15.84
CA LYS A 59 3.51 7.65 17.28
C LYS A 59 2.08 7.20 17.62
N GLY A 60 1.08 7.64 16.86
CA GLY A 60 -0.33 7.33 17.09
C GLY A 60 -0.76 5.93 16.62
N VAL A 61 -0.03 5.34 15.67
CA VAL A 61 -0.37 4.05 15.05
C VAL A 61 0.61 2.93 15.40
N ALA A 62 1.74 3.22 16.03
CA ALA A 62 2.70 2.19 16.42
C ALA A 62 2.09 1.17 17.40
N THR A 63 2.50 -0.08 17.28
CA THR A 63 2.25 -1.13 18.26
C THR A 63 3.03 -0.88 19.56
N ASP A 64 2.76 -1.68 20.60
CA ASP A 64 3.47 -1.60 21.88
C ASP A 64 4.99 -1.81 21.77
N ASP A 65 5.43 -2.63 20.81
CA ASP A 65 6.84 -2.86 20.48
C ASP A 65 7.42 -1.80 19.51
N ARG A 66 6.71 -0.69 19.31
CA ARG A 66 7.08 0.45 18.43
C ARG A 66 7.19 0.06 16.95
N THR A 67 6.40 -0.91 16.50
CA THR A 67 6.36 -1.35 15.10
C THR A 67 5.22 -0.64 14.35
N VAL A 68 5.51 -0.14 13.15
CA VAL A 68 4.51 0.37 12.19
C VAL A 68 4.51 -0.45 10.90
N ILE A 69 3.32 -0.64 10.32
CA ILE A 69 3.16 -1.28 9.01
C ILE A 69 3.01 -0.18 7.97
N ILE A 70 3.71 -0.31 6.86
CA ILE A 70 3.78 0.70 5.81
C ILE A 70 3.50 0.05 4.47
N THR A 71 2.61 0.66 3.70
CA THR A 71 2.49 0.43 2.26
C THR A 71 2.61 1.73 1.50
N MET A 72 2.96 1.67 0.22
CA MET A 72 3.12 2.84 -0.64
C MET A 72 2.32 2.66 -1.92
N VAL A 73 1.54 3.68 -2.28
CA VAL A 73 0.64 3.66 -3.44
C VAL A 73 0.66 4.98 -4.19
N ASP A 74 0.55 4.91 -5.51
CA ASP A 74 0.28 6.04 -6.40
C ASP A 74 -1.19 6.04 -6.86
N GLN A 75 -1.54 7.00 -7.72
CA GLN A 75 -2.88 7.15 -8.29
C GLN A 75 -3.40 5.90 -9.02
N GLU A 76 -2.51 5.06 -9.58
CA GLU A 76 -2.93 3.85 -10.30
C GLU A 76 -3.33 2.75 -9.32
N TRP A 77 -2.69 2.72 -8.15
CA TRP A 77 -2.88 1.71 -7.12
C TRP A 77 -3.92 2.13 -6.08
N ALA A 78 -4.28 3.42 -6.01
CA ALA A 78 -5.23 4.00 -5.06
C ALA A 78 -6.41 4.69 -5.78
N LYS A 79 -7.36 3.89 -6.27
CA LYS A 79 -8.62 4.31 -6.92
C LYS A 79 -9.71 3.27 -6.66
N PRO A 80 -11.00 3.55 -6.92
CA PRO A 80 -12.04 2.54 -6.70
C PRO A 80 -11.72 1.23 -7.41
N GLU A 81 -11.89 0.11 -6.72
CA GLU A 81 -11.64 -1.25 -7.21
C GLU A 81 -10.18 -1.49 -7.62
N SER A 82 -9.23 -0.84 -6.94
CA SER A 82 -7.78 -0.99 -7.19
C SER A 82 -7.09 -1.97 -6.24
N LEU A 83 -5.77 -2.12 -6.42
CA LEU A 83 -4.92 -2.93 -5.54
C LEU A 83 -5.00 -2.50 -4.07
N LEU A 84 -5.13 -1.20 -3.78
CA LEU A 84 -5.31 -0.74 -2.40
C LEU A 84 -6.58 -1.30 -1.75
N ASP A 85 -7.70 -1.41 -2.49
CA ASP A 85 -8.93 -1.97 -1.93
C ASP A 85 -8.77 -3.46 -1.63
N LEU A 86 -8.18 -4.22 -2.56
CA LEU A 86 -7.90 -5.64 -2.37
C LEU A 86 -6.92 -5.87 -1.21
N PHE A 87 -5.90 -5.01 -1.11
CA PHE A 87 -4.94 -5.02 -0.01
C PHE A 87 -5.64 -4.84 1.33
N LEU A 88 -6.45 -3.79 1.49
CA LEU A 88 -7.17 -3.51 2.73
C LEU A 88 -8.19 -4.61 3.06
N GLU A 89 -8.93 -5.11 2.06
CA GLU A 89 -9.88 -6.21 2.23
C GLU A 89 -9.18 -7.49 2.71
N SER A 90 -7.96 -7.76 2.24
CA SER A 90 -7.18 -8.93 2.68
C SER A 90 -6.96 -8.98 4.19
N PHE A 91 -6.75 -7.82 4.84
CA PHE A 91 -6.69 -7.73 6.30
C PHE A 91 -8.06 -7.98 6.96
N GLY A 92 -9.14 -7.57 6.29
CA GLY A 92 -10.51 -7.77 6.76
C GLY A 92 -10.91 -9.25 6.83
N ILE A 93 -10.55 -10.02 5.80
CA ILE A 93 -10.89 -11.44 5.66
C ILE A 93 -9.84 -12.39 6.25
N GLY A 94 -8.61 -11.92 6.46
CA GLY A 94 -7.51 -12.75 6.94
C GLY A 94 -7.62 -13.16 8.40
N GLU A 95 -6.97 -14.29 8.73
CA GLU A 95 -6.96 -14.81 10.09
C GLU A 95 -6.02 -13.97 10.98
N ARG A 96 -6.61 -13.33 12.01
CA ARG A 96 -5.89 -12.47 12.95
C ARG A 96 -5.16 -11.30 12.29
N THR A 97 -5.63 -10.79 11.15
CA THR A 97 -5.01 -9.63 10.47
C THR A 97 -5.79 -8.34 10.62
N LYS A 98 -7.11 -8.38 10.83
CA LYS A 98 -7.97 -7.18 10.90
C LYS A 98 -7.47 -6.06 11.83
N HIS A 99 -6.96 -6.42 13.01
CA HIS A 99 -6.45 -5.44 13.98
C HIS A 99 -5.19 -4.70 13.51
N LEU A 100 -4.44 -5.28 12.56
CA LEU A 100 -3.22 -4.69 12.02
C LEU A 100 -3.51 -3.46 11.17
N LEU A 101 -4.75 -3.27 10.69
CA LEU A 101 -5.16 -2.04 10.01
C LEU A 101 -5.01 -0.80 10.92
N ASN A 102 -5.12 -0.94 12.23
CA ASN A 102 -4.88 0.15 13.18
C ASN A 102 -3.41 0.60 13.22
N HIS A 103 -2.50 -0.25 12.72
CA HIS A 103 -1.05 -0.03 12.72
C HIS A 103 -0.49 0.19 11.31
N LEU A 104 -1.37 0.21 10.31
CA LEU A 104 -1.02 0.43 8.91
C LEU A 104 -1.04 1.93 8.60
N ILE A 105 0.05 2.46 8.06
CA ILE A 105 0.07 3.74 7.36
C ILE A 105 0.14 3.46 5.86
N VAL A 106 -0.80 4.04 5.11
CA VAL A 106 -0.76 4.05 3.65
C VAL A 106 -0.10 5.34 3.20
N VAL A 107 1.06 5.22 2.58
CA VAL A 107 1.85 6.34 2.10
C VAL A 107 1.49 6.63 0.64
N ALA A 108 0.83 7.76 0.42
CA ALA A 108 0.46 8.27 -0.88
C ALA A 108 1.65 8.95 -1.57
N LEU A 109 1.87 8.61 -2.84
CA LEU A 109 2.94 9.17 -3.67
C LEU A 109 2.53 10.42 -4.47
N ASP A 110 1.24 10.71 -4.48
CA ASP A 110 0.62 11.87 -5.13
C ASP A 110 -0.71 12.24 -4.46
N ASP A 111 -1.25 13.42 -4.78
CA ASP A 111 -2.47 13.93 -4.15
C ASP A 111 -3.73 13.13 -4.52
N GLN A 112 -3.76 12.43 -5.66
CA GLN A 112 -4.92 11.59 -6.02
C GLN A 112 -4.95 10.34 -5.14
N ALA A 113 -3.81 9.69 -4.98
CA ALA A 113 -3.64 8.58 -4.06
C ALA A 113 -4.00 8.95 -2.62
N LEU A 114 -3.58 10.13 -2.15
CA LEU A 114 -3.91 10.59 -0.80
C LEU A 114 -5.42 10.79 -0.61
N ARG A 115 -6.09 11.45 -1.56
CA ARG A 115 -7.54 11.67 -1.51
C ARG A 115 -8.31 10.35 -1.51
N TYR A 116 -7.86 9.36 -2.28
CA TYR A 116 -8.48 8.05 -2.26
C TYR A 116 -8.24 7.33 -0.93
N CYS A 117 -6.99 7.28 -0.49
CA CYS A 117 -6.61 6.69 0.80
C CYS A 117 -7.47 7.21 1.96
N LEU A 118 -7.60 8.53 2.10
CA LEU A 118 -8.37 9.16 3.19
C LEU A 118 -9.86 8.81 3.19
N ARG A 119 -10.40 8.26 2.09
CA ARG A 119 -11.78 7.76 2.01
C ARG A 119 -11.92 6.32 2.51
N VAL A 120 -10.87 5.51 2.36
CA VAL A 120 -10.91 4.06 2.62
C VAL A 120 -10.10 3.64 3.85
N HIS A 121 -9.21 4.50 4.35
CA HIS A 121 -8.30 4.21 5.45
C HIS A 121 -8.00 5.47 6.30
N PRO A 122 -8.00 5.39 7.65
CA PRO A 122 -7.80 6.57 8.51
C PRO A 122 -6.35 7.07 8.62
N HIS A 123 -5.36 6.23 8.30
CA HIS A 123 -3.94 6.54 8.53
C HIS A 123 -3.20 6.70 7.21
N CYS A 124 -3.33 7.87 6.60
CA CYS A 124 -2.71 8.19 5.31
C CYS A 124 -1.65 9.28 5.47
N TYR A 125 -0.55 9.14 4.73
CA TYR A 125 0.53 10.13 4.72
C TYR A 125 0.95 10.46 3.28
N LEU A 126 1.05 11.74 2.95
CA LEU A 126 1.56 12.16 1.64
C LEU A 126 3.08 12.30 1.70
N HIS A 127 3.79 11.44 0.99
CA HIS A 127 5.23 11.54 0.87
C HIS A 127 5.61 12.59 -0.19
N ARG A 128 5.74 13.85 0.24
CA ARG A 128 6.21 14.94 -0.61
C ARG A 128 7.73 14.89 -0.70
N ASP A 129 8.23 14.56 -1.87
CA ASP A 129 9.66 14.68 -2.15
C ASP A 129 10.03 16.18 -2.20
N SER A 130 10.58 16.70 -1.11
CA SER A 130 11.00 18.12 -0.98
C SER A 130 12.17 18.48 -1.92
N ARG A 131 12.69 17.52 -2.69
CA ARG A 131 13.73 17.70 -3.71
C ARG A 131 13.24 17.60 -5.16
N ARG A 132 11.98 17.97 -5.43
CA ARG A 132 11.53 18.33 -6.78
C ARG A 132 12.20 19.63 -7.27
N LYS A 133 13.48 19.53 -7.61
CA LYS A 133 14.20 20.44 -8.52
C LYS A 133 15.22 19.71 -9.41
N PHE A 134 15.06 18.39 -9.57
CA PHE A 134 15.70 17.69 -10.67
C PHE A 134 14.61 17.07 -11.53
N GLU A 135 14.37 17.69 -12.68
CA GLU A 135 13.67 17.08 -13.80
C GLU A 135 14.40 15.79 -14.15
N SER A 136 13.98 14.66 -13.57
CA SER A 136 14.55 13.37 -13.92
C SER A 136 13.52 12.56 -14.68
N THR A 137 13.74 12.48 -15.98
CA THR A 137 13.31 11.43 -16.92
C THR A 137 13.92 10.07 -16.50
N SER A 138 13.74 9.69 -15.24
CA SER A 138 14.14 8.39 -14.70
C SER A 138 12.98 7.41 -14.88
N PRO A 139 13.23 6.15 -15.26
CA PRO A 139 12.18 5.14 -15.32
C PRO A 139 11.48 5.04 -13.97
N ASP A 140 10.15 4.98 -13.99
CA ASP A 140 9.25 5.15 -12.83
C ASP A 140 9.63 4.27 -11.63
N GLY A 141 10.15 3.06 -11.88
CA GLY A 141 10.59 2.12 -10.84
C GLY A 141 11.77 2.63 -9.98
N LEU A 142 12.67 3.45 -10.53
CA LEU A 142 13.77 4.03 -9.75
C LEU A 142 13.25 5.03 -8.73
N VAL A 143 12.30 5.88 -9.13
CA VAL A 143 11.69 6.91 -8.26
C VAL A 143 10.99 6.27 -7.06
N ALA A 144 10.23 5.20 -7.28
CA ALA A 144 9.56 4.45 -6.22
C ALA A 144 10.57 3.84 -5.22
N GLY A 145 11.65 3.24 -5.72
CA GLY A 145 12.72 2.69 -4.89
C GLY A 145 13.41 3.74 -4.00
N TRP A 146 13.64 4.95 -4.52
CA TRP A 146 14.23 6.03 -3.75
C TRP A 146 13.34 6.56 -2.63
N ARG A 147 12.05 6.74 -2.92
CA ARG A 147 11.06 7.17 -1.93
C ARG A 147 10.92 6.15 -0.81
N LYS A 148 10.90 4.86 -1.17
CA LYS A 148 10.89 3.73 -0.23
C LYS A 148 12.08 3.80 0.72
N LYS A 149 13.31 4.00 0.21
CA LYS A 149 14.51 4.16 1.05
C LYS A 149 14.46 5.36 2.00
N SER A 150 14.05 6.54 1.48
CA SER A 150 13.99 7.76 2.27
C SER A 150 13.02 7.63 3.44
N LEU A 151 11.85 7.04 3.17
CA LEU A 151 10.82 6.79 4.17
C LEU A 151 11.30 5.81 5.26
N VAL A 152 11.97 4.72 4.85
CA VAL A 152 12.52 3.75 5.81
C VAL A 152 13.50 4.43 6.75
N LYS A 153 14.43 5.22 6.22
CA LYS A 153 15.39 5.97 7.04
C LYS A 153 14.69 6.91 8.03
N GLU A 154 13.72 7.70 7.57
CA GLU A 154 13.00 8.65 8.41
C GLU A 154 12.28 7.95 9.58
N ILE A 155 11.62 6.82 9.34
CA ILE A 155 10.94 6.04 10.39
C ILE A 155 11.94 5.43 11.38
N LEU A 156 13.06 4.90 10.89
CA LEU A 156 14.10 4.34 11.78
C LEU A 156 14.74 5.43 12.65
N GLU A 157 15.01 6.62 12.10
CA GLU A 157 15.54 7.77 12.84
C GLU A 157 14.55 8.32 13.88
N LEU A 158 13.24 8.12 13.69
CA LEU A 158 12.20 8.40 14.69
C LEU A 158 12.15 7.36 15.83
N GLY A 159 12.92 6.27 15.74
CA GLY A 159 13.00 5.23 16.77
C GLY A 159 11.92 4.15 16.68
N TYR A 160 11.33 3.93 15.51
CA TYR A 160 10.28 2.94 15.28
C TYR A 160 10.74 1.81 14.36
N ASN A 161 10.34 0.58 14.67
CA ASN A 161 10.50 -0.54 13.77
C ASN A 161 9.50 -0.42 12.63
N MET A 162 9.84 -0.97 11.47
CA MET A 162 9.03 -0.83 10.27
C MET A 162 8.84 -2.17 9.60
N MET A 163 7.60 -2.48 9.28
CA MET A 163 7.24 -3.55 8.36
C MET A 163 6.70 -2.96 7.07
N PHE A 164 7.41 -3.15 5.98
CA PHE A 164 7.01 -2.72 4.67
C PHE A 164 6.32 -3.86 3.90
N THR A 165 5.24 -3.52 3.20
CA THR A 165 4.53 -4.42 2.30
C THR A 165 4.02 -3.65 1.08
N GLU A 166 4.19 -4.20 -0.11
CA GLU A 166 3.55 -3.67 -1.33
C GLU A 166 2.04 -3.96 -1.29
N ALA A 167 1.26 -3.11 -1.95
CA ALA A 167 -0.20 -3.26 -1.96
C ALA A 167 -0.69 -4.40 -2.87
N ASP A 168 0.20 -5.06 -3.61
CA ASP A 168 -0.09 -6.31 -4.33
C ASP A 168 0.17 -7.57 -3.48
N VAL A 169 0.53 -7.42 -2.20
CA VAL A 169 0.71 -8.52 -1.24
C VAL A 169 -0.53 -8.67 -0.34
N MET A 170 -1.17 -9.85 -0.38
CA MET A 170 -2.34 -10.14 0.46
C MET A 170 -1.97 -10.68 1.85
N TRP A 171 -2.61 -10.16 2.90
CA TRP A 171 -2.38 -10.54 4.29
C TRP A 171 -3.46 -11.48 4.83
N LEU A 172 -3.32 -12.78 4.54
CA LEU A 172 -4.29 -13.81 4.96
C LEU A 172 -4.04 -14.39 6.37
N ARG A 173 -2.86 -14.15 6.94
CA ARG A 173 -2.47 -14.51 8.32
C ARG A 173 -1.55 -13.43 8.90
N ASN A 174 -1.49 -13.31 10.22
CA ASN A 174 -0.60 -12.35 10.89
C ASN A 174 0.89 -12.73 10.72
N PRO A 175 1.70 -11.98 9.94
CA PRO A 175 3.10 -12.32 9.72
C PRO A 175 4.03 -11.84 10.84
N LEU A 176 3.60 -10.89 11.69
CA LEU A 176 4.42 -10.37 12.80
C LEU A 176 4.82 -11.48 13.78
N MET A 177 4.00 -12.53 13.88
CA MET A 177 4.28 -13.74 14.67
C MET A 177 5.58 -14.47 14.23
N HIS A 178 6.06 -14.21 13.02
CA HIS A 178 7.24 -14.84 12.44
C HIS A 178 8.46 -13.91 12.39
N CYS A 179 8.28 -12.62 12.71
CA CYS A 179 9.38 -11.68 12.85
C CYS A 179 10.07 -11.92 14.19
N HIS A 180 11.25 -12.54 14.17
CA HIS A 180 11.99 -12.84 15.39
C HIS A 180 12.56 -11.54 16.00
N PRO A 181 12.38 -11.26 17.31
CA PRO A 181 12.83 -10.02 17.94
C PRO A 181 14.34 -9.76 17.88
N LEU A 182 15.14 -10.80 17.64
CA LEU A 182 16.61 -10.72 17.51
C LEU A 182 17.07 -10.40 16.08
N ASN A 183 16.17 -10.38 15.10
CA ASN A 183 16.54 -10.10 13.71
C ASN A 183 16.40 -8.61 13.42
N LEU A 184 17.53 -7.92 13.27
CA LEU A 184 17.56 -6.50 12.91
C LEU A 184 16.88 -6.21 11.55
N VAL A 185 16.96 -7.16 10.61
CA VAL A 185 16.33 -7.10 9.30
C VAL A 185 15.78 -8.48 8.96
N SER A 186 14.53 -8.54 8.51
CA SER A 186 13.92 -9.75 7.94
C SER A 186 13.35 -9.42 6.57
N VAL A 187 13.65 -10.23 5.57
CA VAL A 187 13.30 -9.99 4.16
C VAL A 187 12.69 -11.25 3.59
N ALA A 188 11.68 -11.12 2.73
CA ALA A 188 11.12 -12.26 2.03
C ALA A 188 12.14 -12.85 1.04
N CYS A 189 12.22 -14.18 0.98
CA CYS A 189 13.02 -14.90 0.00
C CYS A 189 12.11 -15.48 -1.09
N GLY A 190 12.36 -15.12 -2.35
CA GLY A 190 11.78 -15.78 -3.51
C GLY A 190 12.69 -16.89 -4.03
N PHE A 191 12.13 -18.07 -4.28
CA PHE A 191 12.78 -19.12 -5.08
C PHE A 191 12.14 -19.13 -6.46
N SER A 192 12.92 -18.84 -7.51
CA SER A 192 12.44 -18.95 -8.89
C SER A 192 12.54 -20.42 -9.34
N SER A 193 11.49 -20.92 -9.99
CA SER A 193 11.42 -22.32 -10.44
C SER A 193 12.44 -22.69 -11.52
N SER A 194 13.18 -21.73 -12.07
CA SER A 194 14.32 -21.98 -12.96
C SER A 194 15.45 -22.77 -12.29
N ASP A 195 15.50 -22.79 -10.95
CA ASP A 195 16.50 -23.53 -10.19
C ASP A 195 16.15 -25.02 -10.00
N HIS A 196 14.96 -25.47 -10.41
CA HIS A 196 14.58 -26.89 -10.29
C HIS A 196 15.39 -27.83 -11.19
N HIS A 197 16.05 -27.34 -12.24
CA HIS A 197 16.94 -28.17 -13.05
C HIS A 197 18.36 -28.33 -12.49
N GLN A 198 18.69 -27.67 -11.38
CA GLN A 198 19.99 -27.80 -10.70
C GLN A 198 19.90 -28.60 -9.39
N GLN A 199 18.99 -29.57 -9.33
CA GLN A 199 18.77 -30.42 -8.14
C GLN A 199 19.91 -31.42 -7.84
N GLN A 200 21.11 -31.24 -8.40
CA GLN A 200 22.25 -32.15 -8.20
C GLN A 200 23.60 -31.49 -7.91
N GLN A 201 23.71 -30.17 -7.75
CA GLN A 201 24.98 -29.59 -7.33
C GLN A 201 24.79 -28.61 -6.17
N HIS A 202 25.56 -28.81 -5.11
CA HIS A 202 25.67 -27.97 -3.91
C HIS A 202 26.20 -26.55 -4.21
N GLN A 203 25.56 -25.83 -5.12
CA GLN A 203 25.95 -24.49 -5.53
C GLN A 203 24.78 -23.54 -5.39
N HIS A 204 24.79 -22.78 -4.29
CA HIS A 204 24.48 -21.35 -4.30
C HIS A 204 23.18 -20.93 -5.02
N ALA A 205 22.04 -21.54 -4.70
CA ALA A 205 20.74 -20.94 -5.04
C ALA A 205 20.67 -19.58 -4.33
N THR A 206 20.67 -18.49 -5.10
CA THR A 206 20.55 -17.13 -4.58
C THR A 206 19.07 -16.79 -4.53
N ALA A 207 18.52 -16.62 -3.33
CA ALA A 207 17.16 -16.12 -3.22
C ALA A 207 17.13 -14.66 -3.70
N GLU A 208 16.27 -14.38 -4.67
CA GLU A 208 16.01 -13.02 -5.11
C GLU A 208 15.01 -12.37 -4.14
N ASN A 209 15.41 -11.25 -3.55
CA ASN A 209 14.49 -10.41 -2.80
C ASN A 209 13.67 -9.57 -3.79
N THR A 210 12.35 -9.73 -3.78
CA THR A 210 11.43 -8.90 -4.59
C THR A 210 11.25 -7.49 -4.04
N GLY A 211 11.75 -7.19 -2.84
CA GLY A 211 11.66 -5.86 -2.21
C GLY A 211 10.24 -5.47 -1.80
N GLY A 212 9.28 -6.38 -1.96
CA GLY A 212 7.85 -6.17 -1.72
C GLY A 212 7.40 -6.47 -0.29
N PHE A 213 8.25 -7.09 0.52
CA PHE A 213 7.93 -7.41 1.92
C PHE A 213 9.20 -7.52 2.77
N PHE A 214 9.31 -6.68 3.79
CA PHE A 214 10.42 -6.74 4.74
C PHE A 214 10.08 -6.10 6.09
N TYR A 215 10.80 -6.53 7.13
CA TYR A 215 10.80 -5.94 8.45
C TYR A 215 12.20 -5.42 8.77
N VAL A 216 12.28 -4.27 9.44
CA VAL A 216 13.51 -3.70 9.95
C VAL A 216 13.28 -3.12 11.35
N GLN A 217 14.20 -3.45 12.25
CA GLN A 217 14.24 -2.90 13.60
C GLN A 217 14.96 -1.55 13.59
N SER A 218 14.47 -0.60 14.39
CA SER A 218 15.20 0.65 14.65
C SER A 218 16.34 0.39 15.63
N ASP A 219 17.57 0.47 15.12
CA ASP A 219 18.83 0.32 15.85
C ASP A 219 19.90 1.19 15.17
N ASP A 220 20.94 1.58 15.90
CA ASP A 220 22.05 2.38 15.35
C ASP A 220 22.71 1.68 14.14
N THR A 221 22.77 0.34 14.16
CA THR A 221 23.33 -0.47 13.08
C THR A 221 22.49 -0.38 11.82
N THR A 222 21.16 -0.50 11.95
CA THR A 222 20.24 -0.46 10.79
C THR A 222 20.13 0.96 10.24
N ILE A 223 20.08 1.98 11.09
CA ILE A 223 20.11 3.39 10.67
C ILE A 223 21.39 3.67 9.87
N ASN A 224 22.56 3.29 10.38
CA ASN A 224 23.83 3.46 9.67
C ASN A 224 23.86 2.69 8.34
N MET A 225 23.35 1.45 8.32
CA MET A 225 23.22 0.67 7.08
C MET A 225 22.39 1.42 6.02
N PHE A 226 21.22 1.95 6.39
CA PHE A 226 20.37 2.72 5.46
C PHE A 226 21.00 4.07 5.06
N GLN A 227 21.79 4.70 5.93
CA GLN A 227 22.59 5.88 5.59
C GLN A 227 23.65 5.57 4.53
N ILE A 228 24.38 4.46 4.65
CA ILE A 228 25.38 4.03 3.65
C ILE A 228 24.70 3.77 2.29
N LEU A 229 23.56 3.07 2.27
CA LEU A 229 22.79 2.79 1.04
C LEU A 229 22.21 4.04 0.37
N ASP A 230 22.04 5.13 1.12
CA ASP A 230 21.64 6.43 0.59
C ASP A 230 22.86 7.29 0.18
N LEU A 231 24.04 7.09 0.78
CA LEU A 231 25.28 7.72 0.29
C LEU A 231 25.76 7.10 -1.02
N GLU A 232 25.61 5.79 -1.17
CA GLU A 232 25.83 5.09 -2.42
C GLU A 232 25.02 5.73 -3.55
N ARG A 233 23.75 6.13 -3.32
CA ARG A 233 22.95 6.89 -4.30
C ARG A 233 23.69 8.09 -4.89
N VAL A 234 24.35 8.88 -4.05
CA VAL A 234 25.01 10.13 -4.45
C VAL A 234 26.28 9.82 -5.25
N HIS A 235 26.99 8.75 -4.87
CA HIS A 235 28.17 8.28 -5.62
C HIS A 235 27.79 7.61 -6.96
N TYR A 236 26.74 6.78 -6.97
CA TYR A 236 26.25 6.07 -8.14
C TYR A 236 25.50 6.97 -9.12
N LEU A 237 24.79 8.02 -8.68
CA LEU A 237 24.24 9.06 -9.58
C LEU A 237 25.35 9.79 -10.35
N LYS A 238 26.54 9.93 -9.75
CA LYS A 238 27.72 10.48 -10.44
C LYS A 238 28.24 9.53 -11.53
N LEU A 239 28.11 8.21 -11.33
CA LEU A 239 28.49 7.16 -12.29
C LEU A 239 27.42 6.90 -13.36
N LEU A 240 26.13 7.08 -13.05
CA LEU A 240 25.01 6.93 -14.00
C LEU A 240 24.96 8.01 -15.08
N LEU A 241 25.51 9.19 -14.83
CA LEU A 241 25.77 10.16 -15.90
C LEU A 241 26.81 9.64 -16.91
N GLN A 242 27.46 8.50 -16.65
CA GLN A 242 28.57 7.98 -17.44
C GLN A 242 28.35 6.55 -17.98
N ASP A 243 27.46 5.74 -17.41
CA ASP A 243 27.13 4.43 -17.98
C ASP A 243 25.70 3.96 -17.63
N ARG A 244 24.99 3.42 -18.62
CA ARG A 244 23.57 3.04 -18.56
C ARG A 244 23.45 1.59 -18.10
N LYS A 245 23.35 1.32 -16.79
CA LYS A 245 23.05 -0.03 -16.27
C LYS A 245 21.94 0.00 -15.22
N ASP A 246 21.06 -1.00 -15.37
CA ASP A 246 19.83 -1.24 -14.62
C ASP A 246 20.08 -1.35 -13.11
N MET A 247 19.25 -0.67 -12.32
CA MET A 247 19.55 -0.34 -10.92
C MET A 247 18.37 -0.65 -10.00
N THR A 248 18.05 -1.94 -9.89
CA THR A 248 17.24 -2.47 -8.79
C THR A 248 18.17 -2.88 -7.65
N LEU A 249 17.86 -2.47 -6.41
CA LEU A 249 18.57 -3.00 -5.23
C LEU A 249 18.20 -4.48 -5.07
N ARG A 250 18.93 -5.34 -5.75
CA ARG A 250 18.83 -6.78 -5.58
C ARG A 250 19.64 -7.17 -4.35
N TRP A 251 18.97 -7.30 -3.22
CA TRP A 251 19.56 -7.96 -2.04
C TRP A 251 19.81 -9.42 -2.40
N ARG A 252 21.08 -9.81 -2.50
CA ARG A 252 21.46 -11.22 -2.66
C ARG A 252 21.55 -11.85 -1.27
N ILE A 253 20.54 -12.63 -0.91
CA ILE A 253 20.50 -13.33 0.37
C ILE A 253 21.01 -14.75 0.15
N PRO A 254 22.01 -15.23 0.92
CA PRO A 254 22.42 -16.62 0.88
C PRO A 254 21.22 -17.52 1.23
N SER A 255 20.93 -18.55 0.43
CA SER A 255 19.79 -19.47 0.65
C SER A 255 19.78 -20.11 2.05
N GLN A 256 20.93 -20.28 2.68
CA GLN A 256 21.06 -20.78 4.06
C GLN A 256 20.42 -19.86 5.12
N GLN A 257 20.23 -18.58 4.80
CA GLN A 257 19.55 -17.61 5.67
C GLN A 257 18.04 -17.55 5.42
N CYS A 258 17.56 -18.14 4.31
CA CYS A 258 16.14 -18.23 4.02
C CYS A 258 15.50 -19.37 4.84
N LYS A 259 14.80 -19.00 5.91
CA LYS A 259 13.95 -19.92 6.65
C LYS A 259 12.60 -19.97 5.95
N GLY A 260 12.28 -21.09 5.31
CA GLY A 260 10.98 -21.29 4.67
C GLY A 260 9.88 -21.30 5.71
N PHE A 261 8.86 -20.47 5.52
CA PHE A 261 7.59 -20.56 6.23
C PHE A 261 6.53 -21.02 5.24
N SER A 262 5.89 -22.14 5.53
CA SER A 262 4.77 -22.63 4.73
C SER A 262 3.54 -21.79 5.09
N LEU A 263 3.17 -20.86 4.21
CA LEU A 263 1.91 -20.13 4.26
C LEU A 263 0.80 -20.94 3.57
N LEU A 264 0.63 -22.20 3.99
CA LEU A 264 -0.52 -23.04 3.65
C LEU A 264 -1.46 -23.12 4.85
#